data_AF-A0A080M5B0-F1
#
_entry.id   AF-A0A080M5B0-F1
#
_cell.length_a   1.000
_cell.length_b   1.000
_cell.length_c   1.000
_cell.angle_alpha   90.00
_cell.angle_beta   90.00
_cell.angle_gamma   90.00
#
_symmetry.space_group_name_H-M   'P 1'
#
loop_
_entity.id
_entity.type
_entity.pdbx_description
1 polymer ?
#
loop_
_entity_poly.entity_id
_entity_poly.type
_entity_poly.pdbx_seq_one_letter_code
_entity_poly.pdbx_strand_id
1 'polypeptide(L)'
;MDIEKVATAIEADAGEALPDLRQALAEARDGMGRVTTPEQILVREARKQSGLTQAAFAERIGTPLATLRDWEQGRFEPPGAVLCLLRLIVKHPELSQELSEA
;
A
#
# COMPACT_ATOMS: atom_id res chain seq x y z
N MET A 1 21.37 -2.10 4.75
CA MET A 1 20.56 -1.49 5.83
C MET A 1 21.29 -1.71 7.13
N ASP A 2 21.58 -0.66 7.89
CA ASP A 2 22.16 -0.75 9.24
C ASP A 2 21.00 -0.95 10.24
N ILE A 3 20.84 -2.17 10.76
CA ILE A 3 19.70 -2.57 11.58
C ILE A 3 19.70 -1.86 12.93
N GLU A 4 20.87 -1.73 13.59
CA GLU A 4 20.94 -1.12 14.92
C GLU A 4 20.62 0.37 14.88
N LYS A 5 21.12 1.07 13.86
CA LYS A 5 20.80 2.48 13.66
C LYS A 5 19.30 2.69 13.45
N VAL A 6 18.65 1.84 12.66
CA VAL A 6 17.21 1.93 12.39
C VAL A 6 16.39 1.57 13.63
N ALA A 7 16.72 0.47 14.31
CA ALA A 7 16.01 0.03 15.52
C ALA A 7 16.06 1.11 16.61
N THR A 8 17.24 1.68 16.86
CA THR A 8 17.43 2.74 17.86
C THR A 8 16.59 3.98 17.55
N ALA A 9 16.50 4.37 16.28
CA ALA A 9 15.69 5.51 15.86
C ALA A 9 14.19 5.27 16.07
N ILE A 10 13.70 4.06 15.75
CA ILE A 10 12.30 3.68 15.93
C ILE A 10 11.92 3.60 17.41
N GLU A 11 12.73 2.93 18.24
CA GLU A 11 12.47 2.81 19.69
C GLU A 11 12.50 4.19 20.38
N ALA A 12 13.39 5.10 19.94
CA ALA A 12 13.42 6.47 20.44
C ALA A 12 12.16 7.27 20.08
N ASP A 13 11.61 7.08 18.89
CA ASP A 13 10.36 7.73 18.45
C ASP A 13 9.13 7.12 19.15
N ALA A 14 9.11 5.79 19.32
CA ALA A 14 8.06 5.07 20.02
C ALA A 14 8.05 5.35 21.54
N GLY A 15 9.21 5.73 22.11
CA GLY A 15 9.39 5.96 23.54
C GLY A 15 9.46 4.66 24.37
N GLU A 16 9.55 3.51 23.73
CA GLU A 16 9.64 2.20 24.37
C GLU A 16 10.55 1.24 23.60
N ALA A 17 11.06 0.23 24.29
CA ALA A 17 11.81 -0.85 23.67
C ALA A 17 10.86 -1.80 22.94
N LEU A 18 11.27 -2.28 21.77
CA LEU A 18 10.50 -3.19 20.93
C LEU A 18 11.29 -4.50 20.79
N PRO A 19 11.04 -5.50 21.66
CA PRO A 19 11.90 -6.69 21.82
C PRO A 19 12.18 -7.43 20.50
N ASP A 20 11.19 -7.52 19.62
CA ASP A 20 11.28 -8.27 18.37
C ASP A 20 11.68 -7.41 17.16
N LEU A 21 11.89 -6.09 17.34
CA LEU A 21 12.14 -5.17 16.22
C LEU A 21 13.40 -5.51 15.45
N ARG A 22 14.49 -5.84 16.17
CA ARG A 22 15.77 -6.20 15.55
C ARG A 22 15.65 -7.46 14.70
N GLN A 23 14.92 -8.46 15.21
CA GLN A 23 14.64 -9.69 14.48
C GLN A 23 13.79 -9.40 13.24
N ALA A 24 12.70 -8.64 13.38
CA ALA A 24 11.84 -8.27 12.26
C ALA A 24 12.59 -7.49 11.17
N LEU A 25 13.49 -6.58 11.54
CA LEU A 25 14.34 -5.83 10.60
C LEU A 25 15.37 -6.74 9.90
N ALA A 26 15.90 -7.76 10.58
CA ALA A 26 16.79 -8.74 9.98
C ALA A 26 16.04 -9.63 8.97
N GLU A 27 14.88 -10.15 9.36
CA GLU A 27 13.99 -10.92 8.49
C GLU A 27 13.61 -10.10 7.24
N ALA A 28 13.21 -8.84 7.41
CA ALA A 28 12.87 -7.95 6.30
C ALA A 28 14.07 -7.68 5.37
N ARG A 29 15.28 -7.48 5.92
CA ARG A 29 16.51 -7.31 5.14
C ARG A 29 16.81 -8.55 4.29
N ASP A 30 16.56 -9.72 4.86
CA ASP A 30 16.84 -11.01 4.22
C ASP A 30 15.67 -11.45 3.31
N GLY A 31 14.66 -10.58 3.10
CA GLY A 31 13.52 -10.82 2.22
C GLY A 31 12.52 -11.83 2.79
N MET A 32 12.58 -12.10 4.09
CA MET A 32 11.66 -12.99 4.79
C MET A 32 10.38 -12.23 5.15
N GLY A 33 9.23 -12.88 4.97
CA GLY A 33 7.91 -12.30 5.24
C GLY A 33 7.16 -11.88 3.98
N ARG A 34 6.10 -11.08 4.16
CA ARG A 34 5.22 -10.68 3.06
C ARG A 34 5.86 -9.55 2.26
N VAL A 35 6.20 -9.83 1.01
CA VAL A 35 6.66 -8.82 0.05
C VAL A 35 5.45 -8.20 -0.62
N THR A 36 5.35 -6.86 -0.60
CA THR A 36 4.36 -6.12 -1.38
C THR A 36 4.98 -5.79 -2.74
N THR A 37 4.32 -6.18 -3.84
CA THR A 37 4.80 -5.92 -5.19
C THR A 37 4.63 -4.44 -5.58
N PRO A 38 5.39 -3.94 -6.57
CA PRO A 38 5.16 -2.59 -7.12
C PRO A 38 3.71 -2.35 -7.53
N GLU A 39 3.05 -3.36 -8.07
CA GLU A 39 1.64 -3.35 -8.49
C GLU A 39 0.70 -3.15 -7.29
N GLN A 40 1.00 -3.76 -6.14
CA GLN A 40 0.24 -3.59 -4.91
C GLN A 40 0.51 -2.23 -4.25
N ILE A 41 1.74 -1.72 -4.34
CA ILE A 41 2.08 -0.36 -3.91
C ILE A 41 1.31 0.68 -4.74
N LEU A 42 1.20 0.46 -6.05
CA LEU A 42 0.49 1.34 -6.98
C LEU A 42 -0.98 1.55 -6.58
N VAL A 43 -1.66 0.52 -6.07
CA VAL A 43 -3.06 0.61 -5.61
C VAL A 43 -3.19 1.64 -4.49
N ARG A 44 -2.31 1.53 -3.47
CA ARG A 44 -2.29 2.47 -2.33
C ARG A 44 -1.97 3.88 -2.79
N GLU A 45 -1.03 4.02 -3.72
CA GLU A 45 -0.61 5.32 -4.25
C GLU A 45 -1.75 6.01 -5.00
N ALA A 46 -2.38 5.33 -5.95
CA ALA A 46 -3.52 5.84 -6.71
C ALA A 46 -4.65 6.32 -5.79
N ARG A 47 -4.99 5.53 -4.76
CA ARG A 47 -6.01 5.92 -3.79
C ARG A 47 -5.59 7.16 -3.01
N LYS A 48 -4.38 7.20 -2.46
CA LYS A 48 -3.91 8.35 -1.68
C LYS A 48 -3.91 9.62 -2.51
N GLN A 49 -3.48 9.55 -3.78
CA GLN A 49 -3.49 10.70 -4.68
C GLN A 49 -4.88 11.18 -5.05
N SER A 50 -5.87 10.28 -5.13
CA SER A 50 -7.28 10.68 -5.31
C SER A 50 -7.89 11.38 -4.09
N GLY A 51 -7.24 11.34 -2.91
CA GLY A 51 -7.75 11.88 -1.66
C GLY A 51 -8.93 11.09 -1.05
N LEU A 52 -9.21 9.88 -1.56
CA LEU A 52 -10.34 9.07 -1.14
C LEU A 52 -9.99 8.06 -0.04
N THR A 53 -10.99 7.74 0.79
CA THR A 53 -10.93 6.60 1.72
C THR A 53 -10.91 5.28 0.94
N GLN A 54 -10.55 4.15 1.58
CA GLN A 54 -10.62 2.84 0.91
C GLN A 54 -12.02 2.54 0.39
N ALA A 55 -13.06 2.83 1.17
CA ALA A 55 -14.45 2.58 0.77
C ALA A 55 -14.84 3.42 -0.45
N ALA A 56 -14.62 4.74 -0.38
CA ALA A 56 -14.97 5.64 -1.47
C ALA A 56 -14.17 5.36 -2.75
N PHE A 57 -12.90 4.97 -2.62
CA PHE A 57 -12.08 4.60 -3.78
C PHE A 57 -12.53 3.27 -4.39
N ALA A 58 -12.84 2.27 -3.56
CA ALA A 58 -13.34 0.97 -4.02
C ALA A 58 -14.64 1.14 -4.83
N GLU A 59 -15.58 1.92 -4.30
CA GLU A 59 -16.80 2.33 -5.00
C GLU A 59 -16.48 3.06 -6.31
N ARG A 60 -15.56 4.03 -6.27
CA ARG A 60 -15.18 4.83 -7.44
C ARG A 60 -14.65 4.01 -8.61
N ILE A 61 -13.90 2.95 -8.34
CA ILE A 61 -13.34 2.07 -9.38
C ILE A 61 -14.19 0.81 -9.61
N GLY A 62 -15.41 0.75 -9.08
CA GLY A 62 -16.33 -0.38 -9.26
C GLY A 62 -15.79 -1.70 -8.70
N THR A 63 -15.07 -1.66 -7.58
CA THR A 63 -14.41 -2.83 -6.98
C THR A 63 -14.94 -3.08 -5.56
N PRO A 64 -15.21 -4.34 -5.15
CA PRO A 64 -15.57 -4.62 -3.76
C PRO A 64 -14.49 -4.17 -2.77
N LEU A 65 -14.88 -3.54 -1.66
CA LEU A 65 -13.95 -3.06 -0.64
C LEU A 65 -12.99 -4.14 -0.12
N ALA A 66 -13.48 -5.37 0.05
CA ALA A 66 -12.65 -6.49 0.47
C ALA A 66 -11.53 -6.78 -0.54
N THR A 67 -11.85 -6.77 -1.84
CA THR A 67 -10.89 -6.97 -2.93
C THR A 67 -9.83 -5.86 -2.98
N LEU A 68 -10.24 -4.58 -2.85
CA LEU A 68 -9.29 -3.47 -2.76
C LEU A 68 -8.33 -3.66 -1.58
N ARG A 69 -8.85 -4.05 -0.41
CA ARG A 69 -8.03 -4.31 0.79
C ARG A 69 -7.06 -5.45 0.59
N ASP A 70 -7.46 -6.51 -0.11
CA ASP A 70 -6.58 -7.63 -0.41
C ASP A 70 -5.42 -7.22 -1.31
N TRP A 71 -5.68 -6.35 -2.29
CA TRP A 71 -4.61 -5.78 -3.12
C TRP A 71 -3.69 -4.88 -2.31
N GLU A 72 -4.25 -3.93 -1.55
CA GLU A 72 -3.44 -3.02 -0.75
C GLU A 72 -2.62 -3.77 0.32
N GLN A 73 -3.12 -4.85 0.90
CA GLN A 73 -2.40 -5.64 1.91
C GLN A 73 -1.42 -6.65 1.31
N GLY A 74 -1.36 -6.73 -0.02
CA GLY A 74 -0.50 -7.64 -0.75
C GLY A 74 -0.91 -9.10 -0.68
N ARG A 75 -2.19 -9.39 -0.43
CA ARG A 75 -2.75 -10.76 -0.46
C ARG A 75 -2.99 -11.25 -1.89
N PHE A 76 -3.38 -10.35 -2.78
CA PHE A 76 -3.57 -10.62 -4.21
C PHE A 76 -2.99 -9.50 -5.07
N GLU A 77 -2.70 -9.81 -6.33
CA GLU A 77 -2.30 -8.82 -7.33
C GLU A 77 -3.56 -8.25 -8.03
N PRO A 78 -3.61 -6.95 -8.34
CA PRO A 78 -4.70 -6.39 -9.13
C PRO A 78 -4.67 -6.89 -10.57
N PRO A 79 -5.82 -7.08 -11.24
CA PRO A 79 -5.86 -7.39 -12.65
C PRO A 79 -5.14 -6.33 -13.50
N GLY A 80 -4.54 -6.72 -14.63
CA GLY A 80 -3.79 -5.80 -15.51
C GLY A 80 -4.59 -4.59 -15.99
N ALA A 81 -5.89 -4.74 -16.24
CA ALA A 81 -6.78 -3.63 -16.59
C ALA A 81 -6.92 -2.61 -15.44
N VAL A 82 -6.99 -3.10 -14.19
CA VAL A 82 -7.01 -2.24 -13.00
C VAL A 82 -5.67 -1.53 -12.86
N LEU A 83 -4.54 -2.21 -13.04
CA LEU A 83 -3.21 -1.57 -13.02
C LEU A 83 -3.09 -0.45 -14.06
N CYS A 84 -3.65 -0.64 -15.25
CA CYS A 84 -3.70 0.41 -16.28
C CYS A 84 -4.47 1.64 -15.80
N LEU A 85 -5.66 1.46 -15.24
CA LEU A 85 -6.47 2.53 -14.65
C LEU A 85 -5.72 3.24 -13.50
N LEU A 86 -5.12 2.48 -12.59
CA LEU A 86 -4.40 3.04 -11.45
C LEU A 86 -3.19 3.87 -11.87
N ARG A 87 -2.45 3.44 -12.90
CA ARG A 87 -1.37 4.24 -13.50
C ARG A 87 -1.87 5.55 -14.09
N LEU A 88 -3.07 5.55 -14.67
CA LEU A 88 -3.69 6.76 -15.19
C LEU A 88 -4.06 7.70 -14.04
N ILE A 89 -4.73 7.19 -13.00
CA ILE A 89 -5.10 7.98 -11.80
C ILE A 89 -3.87 8.57 -11.10
N VAL A 90 -2.75 7.85 -11.02
CA VAL A 90 -1.50 8.39 -10.44
C VAL A 90 -0.91 9.54 -11.26
N LYS A 91 -1.09 9.54 -12.58
CA LYS A 91 -0.61 10.65 -13.43
C LYS A 91 -1.59 11.82 -13.47
N HIS A 92 -2.88 11.50 -13.33
CA HIS A 92 -4.00 12.42 -13.48
C HIS A 92 -5.05 12.13 -12.40
N PRO A 93 -4.80 12.50 -11.12
CA PRO A 93 -5.70 12.20 -10.01
C PRO A 93 -7.10 12.77 -10.19
N GLU A 94 -7.23 13.88 -10.92
CA GLU A 94 -8.49 14.52 -11.30
C GLU A 94 -9.42 13.58 -12.08
N LEU A 95 -8.89 12.67 -12.91
CA LEU A 95 -9.70 11.73 -13.69
C LEU A 95 -10.44 10.73 -12.82
N SER A 96 -10.00 10.52 -11.57
CA SER A 96 -10.76 9.70 -10.64
C SER A 96 -12.15 10.27 -10.40
N GLN A 97 -12.38 11.58 -10.57
CA GLN A 97 -13.69 12.25 -10.42
C GLN A 97 -14.65 11.97 -11.58
N GLU A 98 -14.12 11.63 -12.74
CA GLU A 98 -14.92 11.32 -13.93
C GLU A 98 -15.43 9.88 -13.96
N LEU A 99 -14.86 9.01 -13.12
CA LEU A 99 -15.39 7.67 -12.90
C LEU A 99 -16.74 7.82 -12.16
N SER A 100 -17.83 7.80 -12.91
CA SER A 100 -19.18 7.76 -12.35
C SER A 100 -19.56 6.33 -12.00
N GLU A 101 -20.37 6.16 -10.97
CA GLU A 101 -21.13 4.93 -10.76
C GLU A 101 -21.95 4.64 -12.03
N ALA A 102 -21.89 3.39 -12.50
CA ALA A 102 -22.77 2.90 -13.57
C ALA A 102 -24.13 2.49 -12.99
#